data_AF-B8B3N7-F1
#
_entry.id   AF-B8B3N7-F1
#
_cell.length_a   1.000
_cell.length_b   1.000
_cell.length_c   1.000
_cell.angle_alpha   90.00
_cell.angle_beta   90.00
_cell.angle_gamma   90.00
#
_symmetry.space_group_name_H-M   'P 1'
#
loop_
_entity.id
_entity.type
_entity.pdbx_description
1 polymer ?
#
loop_
_entity_poly.entity_id
_entity_poly.type
_entity_poly.pdbx_seq_one_letter_code
_entity_poly.pdbx_strand_id
1 'polypeptide(L)' 'MRVLSRSRSRSKSRPPEEVVPGEGFKDSAQKKKAIKKAKDSVRNRNKEARRGEADRVIPTLKPKHLFSGKRSIGKTSRR' A
#
# COMPACT_ATOMS: atom_id res chain seq x y z
N MET A 1 23.66 -25.08 -11.25
CA MET A 1 22.82 -24.52 -12.34
C MET A 1 21.39 -24.37 -11.84
N ARG A 2 20.86 -23.14 -11.75
CA ARG A 2 19.49 -22.87 -11.30
C ARG A 2 18.56 -23.03 -12.51
N VAL A 3 17.76 -24.08 -12.52
CA VAL A 3 16.74 -24.31 -13.56
C VAL A 3 15.68 -23.20 -13.47
N LEU A 4 15.64 -22.34 -14.49
CA LEU A 4 14.55 -21.38 -14.69
C LEU A 4 13.27 -22.18 -14.98
N SER A 5 12.32 -22.17 -14.04
CA SER A 5 11.00 -22.76 -14.23
C SER A 5 10.31 -22.09 -15.43
N ARG A 6 9.99 -22.86 -16.48
CA ARG A 6 9.17 -22.38 -17.62
C ARG A 6 7.87 -21.81 -17.09
N SER A 7 7.51 -20.63 -17.57
CA SER A 7 6.27 -19.93 -17.22
C SER A 7 5.06 -20.82 -17.51
N ARG A 8 4.18 -20.95 -16.51
CA ARG A 8 2.90 -21.67 -16.59
C ARG A 8 2.10 -21.09 -17.76
N SER A 9 1.77 -21.92 -18.76
CA SER A 9 1.05 -21.50 -19.97
C SER A 9 -0.21 -20.70 -19.62
N ARG A 10 -0.24 -19.40 -19.98
CA ARG A 10 -1.37 -18.50 -19.71
C ARG A 10 -2.41 -18.57 -20.83
N SER A 11 -2.90 -19.75 -21.17
CA SER A 11 -3.81 -19.93 -22.31
C SER A 11 -5.18 -19.25 -22.15
N LYS A 12 -5.53 -18.78 -20.94
CA LYS A 12 -6.82 -18.12 -20.64
C LYS A 12 -6.68 -16.78 -19.90
N SER A 13 -5.51 -16.16 -19.85
CA SER A 13 -5.39 -14.86 -19.18
C SER A 13 -5.94 -13.74 -20.05
N ARG A 14 -7.03 -13.12 -19.62
CA ARG A 14 -7.52 -11.89 -20.24
C ARG A 14 -6.67 -10.70 -19.78
N PRO A 15 -6.31 -9.78 -20.68
CA PRO A 15 -5.61 -8.58 -20.27
C PRO A 15 -6.52 -7.75 -19.36
N PRO A 16 -5.99 -7.12 -18.30
CA PRO A 16 -6.80 -6.36 -17.33
C PRO A 16 -7.52 -5.16 -17.94
N GLU A 17 -7.18 -4.80 -19.18
CA GLU A 17 -7.76 -3.68 -19.92
C GLU A 17 -8.96 -4.06 -20.80
N GLU A 18 -9.24 -5.35 -21.00
CA GLU A 18 -10.41 -5.82 -21.75
C GLU A 18 -11.69 -5.55 -20.94
N VAL A 19 -12.71 -4.96 -21.55
CA VAL A 19 -14.01 -4.74 -20.89
C VAL A 19 -14.80 -6.03 -20.91
N VAL A 20 -15.27 -6.44 -19.74
CA VAL A 20 -16.17 -7.59 -19.59
C VAL A 20 -17.61 -7.08 -19.46
N PRO A 21 -18.59 -7.72 -20.13
CA PRO A 21 -20.00 -7.40 -19.92
C PRO A 21 -20.37 -7.43 -18.43
N GLY A 22 -20.99 -6.37 -17.91
CA GLY A 22 -21.37 -6.23 -16.50
C GLY A 22 -20.39 -5.42 -15.63
N GLU A 23 -19.22 -5.04 -16.12
CA GLU A 23 -18.26 -4.21 -15.36
C GLU A 23 -18.62 -2.72 -15.30
N GLY A 24 -19.62 -2.27 -16.07
CA GLY A 24 -20.07 -0.87 -16.07
C GLY A 24 -19.17 0.10 -16.84
N PHE A 25 -18.18 -0.39 -17.60
CA PHE A 25 -17.38 0.43 -18.51
C PHE A 25 -17.97 0.40 -19.93
N LYS A 26 -17.98 1.57 -20.60
CA LYS A 26 -18.45 1.69 -21.98
C LYS A 26 -17.46 1.06 -22.96
N ASP A 27 -16.17 1.33 -22.79
CA ASP A 27 -15.10 0.90 -23.68
C ASP A 27 -13.79 0.60 -22.95
N SER A 28 -12.86 -0.04 -23.66
CA SER A 28 -11.55 -0.41 -23.11
C SER A 28 -10.71 0.82 -22.76
N ALA A 29 -10.88 1.93 -23.48
CA ALA A 29 -10.20 3.19 -23.20
C ALA A 29 -10.61 3.76 -21.82
N GLN A 30 -11.88 3.71 -21.47
CA GLN A 30 -12.41 4.13 -20.18
C GLN A 30 -11.87 3.25 -19.06
N LYS A 31 -11.84 1.91 -19.26
CA LYS A 31 -11.27 0.97 -18.28
C LYS A 31 -9.77 1.24 -18.04
N LYS A 32 -8.99 1.46 -19.11
CA LYS A 32 -7.56 1.85 -19.01
C LYS A 32 -7.38 3.16 -18.22
N LYS A 33 -8.19 4.18 -18.51
CA LYS A 33 -8.17 5.45 -17.77
C LYS A 33 -8.51 5.25 -16.29
N ALA A 34 -9.49 4.41 -15.97
CA ALA A 34 -9.86 4.10 -14.60
C ALA A 34 -8.74 3.39 -13.84
N ILE A 35 -8.10 2.38 -14.44
CA ILE A 35 -6.94 1.67 -13.86
C ILE A 35 -5.78 2.65 -13.60
N LYS A 36 -5.51 3.57 -14.54
CA LYS A 36 -4.48 4.59 -14.37
C LYS A 36 -4.80 5.50 -13.17
N LYS A 37 -6.02 6.04 -13.10
CA LYS A 37 -6.48 6.87 -11.96
C LYS A 37 -6.38 6.12 -10.63
N ALA A 38 -6.73 4.84 -10.59
CA ALA A 38 -6.61 4.02 -9.39
C ALA A 38 -5.14 3.91 -8.93
N LYS A 39 -4.22 3.59 -9.85
CA LYS A 39 -2.77 3.53 -9.53
C LYS A 39 -2.22 4.88 -9.06
N ASP A 40 -2.63 5.97 -9.71
CA ASP A 40 -2.21 7.32 -9.34
C ASP A 40 -2.71 7.70 -7.93
N SER A 41 -3.94 7.33 -7.57
CA SER A 41 -4.51 7.61 -6.24
C SER A 41 -3.76 6.93 -5.08
N VAL A 42 -3.18 5.75 -5.33
CA VAL A 42 -2.45 4.97 -4.32
C VAL A 42 -1.02 5.48 -4.12
N ARG A 43 -0.48 6.26 -5.07
CA ARG A 43 0.92 6.71 -5.08
C ARG A 43 1.33 7.45 -3.81
N ASN A 44 0.51 8.38 -3.31
CA ASN A 44 0.84 9.17 -2.11
C ASN A 44 0.98 8.27 -0.87
N ARG A 45 0.05 7.33 -0.70
CA ARG A 45 0.08 6.38 0.42
C ARG A 45 1.28 5.44 0.36
N ASN A 46 1.64 4.98 -0.84
CA ASN A 46 2.82 4.14 -1.04
C ASN A 46 4.12 4.91 -0.77
N LYS A 47 4.14 6.21 -1.09
CA LYS A 47 5.28 7.09 -0.75
C LYS A 47 5.45 7.22 0.76
N GLU A 48 4.35 7.22 1.52
CA GLU A 48 4.33 7.17 2.97
C GLU A 48 4.60 5.76 3.55
N ALA A 49 4.87 4.78 2.70
CA ALA A 49 5.15 3.38 3.08
C ALA A 49 4.05 2.70 3.91
N ARG A 50 2.78 3.10 3.74
CA ARG A 50 1.67 2.44 4.45
C ARG A 50 1.40 1.06 3.89
N ARG A 51 0.92 0.15 4.75
CA ARG A 51 0.61 -1.24 4.35
C ARG A 51 -0.54 -1.34 3.35
N GLY A 52 -1.51 -0.44 3.43
CA GLY A 52 -2.71 -0.43 2.59
C GLY A 52 -3.67 0.69 2.98
N GLU A 53 -4.84 0.73 2.34
CA GLU A 53 -5.82 1.80 2.57
C GLU A 53 -6.43 1.85 3.98
N ALA A 54 -6.45 0.69 4.65
CA ALA A 54 -6.91 0.55 6.02
C ALA A 54 -5.87 1.03 7.04
N ASP A 55 -4.62 1.23 6.62
CA ASP A 55 -3.54 1.70 7.48
C ASP A 55 -3.67 3.22 7.71
N ARG A 56 -4.36 3.56 8.79
CA ARG A 56 -4.69 4.92 9.22
C ARG A 56 -4.17 5.21 10.63
N VAL A 57 -3.16 4.47 11.09
CA VAL A 57 -2.57 4.65 12.41
C VAL A 57 -1.83 5.99 12.49
N ILE A 58 -2.08 6.74 13.56
CA ILE A 58 -1.41 8.02 13.83
C ILE A 58 -0.37 7.77 14.93
N PRO A 59 0.94 7.77 14.63
CA PRO A 59 1.96 7.58 15.63
C PRO A 59 2.11 8.82 16.51
N THR A 60 2.30 8.62 17.82
CA THR A 60 2.66 9.69 18.73
C THR A 60 4.14 10.03 18.57
N LEU A 61 4.44 11.06 17.77
CA LEU A 61 5.82 11.46 17.48
C LEU A 61 6.56 12.01 18.72
N LYS A 62 5.83 12.63 19.65
CA LYS A 62 6.38 13.24 20.87
C LYS A 62 5.69 12.71 22.13
N PRO A 63 5.98 11.48 22.56
CA PRO A 63 5.36 10.91 23.77
C PRO A 63 5.84 11.62 25.04
N LYS A 64 4.89 12.01 25.91
CA LYS A 64 5.15 12.81 27.12
C LYS A 64 6.25 12.24 28.03
N HIS A 65 6.26 10.93 28.26
CA HIS A 65 7.21 10.28 29.18
C HIS A 65 8.67 10.33 28.70
N LEU A 66 8.92 10.71 27.44
CA LEU A 66 10.27 10.96 26.92
C LEU A 66 10.70 12.42 27.05
N PHE A 67 9.75 13.35 26.97
CA PHE A 67 10.02 14.80 26.86
C PHE A 67 9.59 15.61 28.09
N SER A 68 9.04 14.97 29.11
CA SER A 68 8.54 15.60 30.33
C SER A 68 9.16 14.95 31.57
N GLY A 69 9.46 15.78 32.57
CA GLY A 69 10.11 15.35 33.81
C GLY A 69 11.64 15.43 33.75
N LYS A 70 12.26 15.41 34.92
CA LYS A 70 13.72 15.34 35.10
C LYS A 70 14.07 14.07 35.86
N ARG A 71 15.24 13.50 35.60
CA ARG A 71 15.74 12.35 36.37
C ARG A 71 16.33 12.85 37.68
N SER A 72 15.77 12.42 38.80
CA SER A 72 16.31 12.68 40.14
C SER A 72 17.26 11.56 40.58
N ILE A 73 17.91 11.75 41.73
CA ILE A 73 18.71 10.70 42.38
C ILE A 73 17.75 9.64 42.93
N GLY A 74 17.98 8.36 42.61
CA GLY A 74 17.14 7.23 43.04
C GLY A 74 16.50 6.45 41.89
N LYS A 75 15.23 6.06 42.05
CA LYS A 75 14.50 5.22 41.08
C LYS A 75 14.33 5.94 39.73
N THR A 76 14.64 5.25 38.65
CA THR A 76 14.46 5.71 37.27
C THR A 76 13.27 5.02 36.61
N SER A 77 12.65 5.66 35.61
CA SER A 77 11.48 5.13 34.90
C SER A 77 11.84 4.09 33.83
N ARG A 78 13.10 4.05 33.38
CA ARG A 78 13.63 3.11 32.38
C ARG A 78 14.99 2.59 32.84
N ARG A 79 15.30 1.36 32.43
CA ARG A 79 16.51 0.61 32.77
C ARG A 79 17.74 1.18 32.09
#